data_AF-A0A336ILV6-F1
#
_entry.id   AF-A0A336ILV6-F1
#
_cell.length_a   1.000
_cell.length_b   1.000
_cell.length_c   1.000
_cell.angle_alpha   90.00
_cell.angle_beta   90.00
_cell.angle_gamma   90.00
#
_symmetry.space_group_name_H-M   'P 1'
#
loop_
_entity.id
_entity.type
_entity.pdbx_description
1 polymer ?
#
loop_
_entity_poly.entity_id
_entity_poly.type
_entity_poly.pdbx_seq_one_letter_code
_entity_poly.pdbx_strand_id
1 'polypeptide(L)'
;MTPVILSRQQLDQLWEIDRSEIIDTLYRLDNGQLRAYREYYDVRGWDPHDRQVYTPIHEACYDRGGIFFAFFDDEQMIAAAALDTLPRGMNGELRQLLFFYVGAGKRGQG
;
A
#
# COMPACT_ATOMS: atom_id res chain seq x y z
N MET A 1 -13.97 -3.29 12.93
CA MET A 1 -14.18 -1.93 12.38
C MET A 1 -14.79 -2.06 10.99
N THR A 2 -15.42 -1.03 10.47
CA THR A 2 -15.95 -1.00 9.09
C THR A 2 -15.08 -0.06 8.26
N PRO A 3 -14.64 -0.44 7.05
CA PRO A 3 -13.84 0.46 6.23
C PRO A 3 -14.71 1.61 5.72
N VAL A 4 -14.10 2.77 5.56
CA VAL A 4 -14.70 3.93 4.88
C VAL A 4 -14.12 4.08 3.49
N ILE A 5 -14.88 4.66 2.57
CA ILE A 5 -14.38 5.06 1.26
C ILE A 5 -13.79 6.47 1.38
N LEU A 6 -12.54 6.64 0.98
CA LEU A 6 -11.88 7.95 1.02
C LEU A 6 -12.46 8.90 -0.03
N SER A 7 -12.52 10.17 0.32
CA SER A 7 -12.66 11.26 -0.65
C SER A 7 -11.30 11.64 -1.24
N ARG A 8 -11.33 12.37 -2.36
CA ARG A 8 -10.15 12.89 -3.04
C ARG A 8 -9.20 13.68 -2.13
N GLN A 9 -9.75 14.46 -1.18
CA GLN A 9 -8.98 15.29 -0.25
C GLN A 9 -8.27 14.48 0.84
N GLN A 10 -8.75 13.26 1.11
CA GLN A 10 -8.19 12.38 2.13
C GLN A 10 -7.07 11.47 1.60
N LEU A 11 -6.79 11.48 0.30
CA LEU A 11 -5.73 10.63 -0.27
C LEU A 11 -4.34 10.95 0.29
N ASP A 12 -4.10 12.19 0.72
CA ASP A 12 -2.82 12.57 1.32
C ASP A 12 -2.57 11.89 2.68
N GLN A 13 -3.64 11.50 3.38
CA GLN A 13 -3.55 10.78 4.66
C GLN A 13 -3.02 9.34 4.51
N LEU A 14 -2.96 8.80 3.28
CA LEU A 14 -2.32 7.49 3.02
C LEU A 14 -0.86 7.46 3.53
N TRP A 15 -0.19 8.61 3.50
CA TRP A 15 1.20 8.78 3.94
C TRP A 15 1.37 8.86 5.46
N GLU A 16 0.27 8.95 6.22
CA GLU A 16 0.28 8.97 7.69
C GLU A 16 0.29 7.56 8.29
N ILE A 17 -0.03 6.54 7.49
CA ILE A 17 0.03 5.14 7.91
C ILE A 17 1.47 4.82 8.34
N ASP A 18 1.63 4.25 9.53
CA ASP A 18 2.91 3.77 10.03
C ASP A 18 3.41 2.57 9.20
N ARG A 19 4.22 2.88 8.17
CA ARG A 19 4.82 1.87 7.31
C ARG A 19 6.00 1.13 7.95
N SER A 20 6.44 1.49 9.16
CA SER A 20 7.67 0.92 9.71
C SER A 20 7.72 -0.62 9.67
N GLU A 21 8.89 -1.15 9.38
CA GLU A 21 9.09 -2.58 9.14
C GLU A 21 10.53 -2.99 9.45
N ILE A 22 10.67 -4.11 10.17
CA ILE A 22 11.94 -4.82 10.26
C ILE A 22 11.92 -5.93 9.22
N ILE A 23 12.87 -5.87 8.29
CA ILE A 23 13.08 -6.90 7.28
C ILE A 23 14.36 -7.64 7.67
N ASP A 24 14.25 -8.92 7.99
CA ASP A 24 15.40 -9.78 8.36
C ASP A 24 15.76 -10.82 7.29
N THR A 25 14.85 -11.01 6.34
CA THR A 25 14.89 -12.06 5.33
C THR A 25 14.41 -11.49 4.01
N LEU A 26 15.27 -11.56 3.01
CA LEU A 26 14.97 -11.22 1.64
C LEU A 26 14.99 -12.47 0.78
N TYR A 27 14.41 -12.35 -0.41
CA TYR A 27 14.36 -13.43 -1.37
C TYR A 27 15.00 -12.98 -2.68
N ARG A 28 15.84 -13.83 -3.26
CA ARG A 28 16.39 -13.65 -4.60
C ARG A 28 16.02 -14.82 -5.48
N LEU A 29 15.75 -14.53 -6.75
CA LEU A 29 15.58 -15.56 -7.76
C LEU A 29 16.97 -16.08 -8.18
N ASP A 30 17.24 -17.35 -7.93
CA ASP A 30 18.50 -18.02 -8.24
C ASP A 30 18.19 -19.33 -8.96
N ASN A 31 18.62 -19.44 -10.23
CA ASN A 31 18.38 -20.62 -11.08
C ASN A 31 16.90 -21.05 -11.13
N GLY A 32 15.98 -20.09 -11.27
CA GLY A 32 14.54 -20.34 -11.33
C GLY A 32 13.90 -20.70 -9.99
N GLN A 33 14.65 -20.68 -8.89
CA GLN A 33 14.15 -20.95 -7.55
C GLN A 33 14.25 -19.70 -6.69
N LEU A 34 13.23 -19.45 -5.88
CA LEU A 34 13.27 -18.39 -4.88
C LEU A 34 14.12 -18.87 -3.69
N ARG A 35 15.21 -18.16 -3.39
CA ARG A 35 16.11 -18.49 -2.26
C ARG A 35 16.09 -17.37 -1.24
N ALA A 36 15.77 -17.72 0.00
CA ALA A 36 15.84 -16.82 1.14
C ALA A 36 17.31 -16.55 1.51
N TYR A 37 17.62 -15.31 1.89
CA TYR A 37 18.90 -14.93 2.45
C TYR A 37 18.70 -13.86 3.53
N ARG A 38 19.64 -13.83 4.50
CA ARG A 38 19.57 -12.88 5.61
C ARG A 38 20.23 -11.56 5.23
N GLU A 39 19.48 -10.49 5.40
CA GLU A 39 19.95 -9.11 5.33
C GLU A 39 18.96 -8.27 6.13
N TYR A 40 19.50 -7.30 6.88
CA TYR A 40 18.73 -6.55 7.87
C TYR A 40 18.45 -5.14 7.37
N TYR A 41 17.17 -4.76 7.33
CA TYR A 41 16.72 -3.39 7.15
C TYR A 41 15.77 -2.98 8.27
N ASP A 42 16.01 -1.79 8.82
CA ASP A 42 15.09 -1.09 9.72
C ASP A 42 14.43 0.04 8.95
N VAL A 43 13.29 -0.26 8.34
CA VAL A 43 12.50 0.71 7.57
C VAL A 43 11.70 1.55 8.57
N ARG A 44 12.03 2.84 8.65
CA ARG A 44 11.44 3.75 9.66
C ARG A 44 10.13 4.42 9.21
N GLY A 45 9.70 4.19 7.97
CA GLY A 45 8.50 4.80 7.40
C GLY A 45 8.56 4.86 5.88
N TRP A 46 7.82 5.80 5.29
CA TRP A 46 7.83 6.08 3.86
C TRP A 46 9.16 6.66 3.39
N ASP A 47 9.61 6.29 2.19
CA ASP A 47 10.70 7.03 1.55
C ASP A 47 10.19 8.44 1.20
N PRO A 48 10.96 9.51 1.42
CA PRO A 48 10.54 10.87 1.06
C PRO A 48 10.12 11.02 -0.41
N HIS A 49 10.68 10.23 -1.32
CA HIS A 49 10.35 10.23 -2.73
C HIS A 49 9.06 9.46 -3.03
N ASP A 50 8.66 8.50 -2.20
CA ASP A 50 7.43 7.71 -2.42
C ASP A 50 6.22 8.64 -2.51
N ARG A 51 6.12 9.62 -1.62
CA ARG A 51 5.02 10.58 -1.63
C ARG A 51 4.95 11.35 -2.95
N GLN A 52 6.08 11.82 -3.45
CA GLN A 52 6.15 12.60 -4.68
C GLN A 52 5.84 11.73 -5.92
N VAL A 53 6.31 10.49 -5.92
CA VAL A 53 6.15 9.56 -7.05
C VAL A 53 4.74 8.99 -7.13
N TYR A 54 4.18 8.53 -6.01
CA TYR A 54 2.93 7.78 -6.03
C TYR A 54 1.69 8.63 -5.79
N THR A 55 1.77 9.83 -5.18
CA THR A 55 0.58 10.69 -5.02
C THR A 55 -0.11 10.97 -6.35
N PRO A 56 0.60 11.40 -7.42
CA PRO A 56 -0.04 11.61 -8.72
C PRO A 56 -0.71 10.34 -9.29
N ILE A 57 -0.16 9.16 -8.98
CA ILE A 57 -0.71 7.87 -9.42
C ILE A 57 -2.01 7.55 -8.66
N HIS A 58 -2.04 7.77 -7.34
CA HIS A 58 -3.23 7.60 -6.50
C HIS A 58 -4.34 8.58 -6.90
N GLU A 59 -3.97 9.85 -7.11
CA GLU A 59 -4.89 10.89 -7.56
C GLU A 59 -5.48 10.57 -8.92
N ALA A 60 -4.65 10.22 -9.90
CA ALA A 60 -5.12 9.78 -11.20
C ALA A 60 -6.03 8.55 -11.10
N CYS A 61 -5.77 7.64 -10.14
CA CYS A 61 -6.59 6.45 -9.86
C CYS A 61 -7.96 6.83 -9.36
N TYR A 62 -8.02 7.73 -8.38
CA TYR A 62 -9.27 8.27 -7.89
C TYR A 62 -10.06 8.97 -9.00
N ASP A 63 -9.39 9.82 -9.79
CA ASP A 63 -10.01 10.65 -10.82
C ASP A 63 -10.64 9.80 -11.95
N ARG A 64 -10.18 8.56 -12.14
CA ARG A 64 -10.76 7.55 -13.05
C ARG A 64 -11.73 6.56 -12.38
N GLY A 65 -12.15 6.83 -11.14
CA GLY A 65 -13.13 6.02 -10.41
C GLY A 65 -12.56 4.86 -9.60
N GLY A 66 -11.25 4.83 -9.34
CA GLY A 66 -10.64 3.89 -8.41
C GLY A 66 -11.15 4.08 -6.98
N ILE A 67 -11.22 3.00 -6.22
CA ILE A 67 -11.83 3.00 -4.88
C ILE A 67 -10.73 2.81 -3.85
N PHE A 68 -10.72 3.69 -2.85
CA PHE A 68 -9.79 3.65 -1.72
C PHE A 68 -10.59 3.36 -0.46
N PHE A 69 -10.33 2.21 0.14
CA PHE A 69 -10.88 1.79 1.43
C PHE A 69 -9.86 2.13 2.51
N ALA A 70 -10.32 2.65 3.65
CA ALA A 70 -9.47 2.94 4.79
C ALA A 70 -10.12 2.55 6.11
N PHE A 71 -9.28 2.23 7.09
CA PHE A 71 -9.67 2.11 8.49
C PHE A 71 -9.04 3.23 9.29
N PHE A 72 -9.83 3.74 10.23
CA PHE A 72 -9.41 4.77 11.17
C PHE A 72 -9.49 4.25 12.59
N ASP A 73 -8.51 4.65 13.40
CA ASP A 73 -8.55 4.61 14.85
C ASP A 73 -8.60 6.06 15.32
N ASP A 74 -9.76 6.48 15.84
CA ASP A 74 -10.12 7.89 15.98
C ASP A 74 -9.94 8.69 14.67
N GLU A 75 -9.05 9.69 14.65
CA GLU A 75 -8.73 10.51 13.48
C GLU A 75 -7.54 9.98 12.67
N GLN A 76 -6.86 8.93 13.16
CA GLN A 76 -5.65 8.41 12.53
C GLN A 76 -5.98 7.30 11.52
N MET A 77 -5.53 7.44 10.28
CA MET A 77 -5.59 6.37 9.30
C MET A 77 -4.61 5.26 9.67
N ILE A 78 -5.14 4.06 9.93
CA ILE A 78 -4.33 2.92 10.38
C ILE A 78 -4.12 1.85 9.32
N ALA A 79 -4.94 1.84 8.27
CA ALA A 79 -4.81 0.92 7.16
C ALA A 79 -5.56 1.48 5.95
N ALA A 80 -5.09 1.16 4.75
CA ALA A 80 -5.82 1.44 3.53
C ALA A 80 -5.51 0.45 2.41
N ALA A 81 -6.49 0.26 1.53
CA ALA A 81 -6.38 -0.53 0.31
C ALA A 81 -6.98 0.27 -0.86
N ALA A 82 -6.34 0.23 -2.02
CA ALA A 82 -6.83 0.90 -3.21
C ALA A 82 -6.98 -0.08 -4.38
N LEU A 83 -8.12 -0.06 -5.05
CA LEU A 83 -8.38 -0.82 -6.27
C LEU A 83 -8.39 0.12 -7.47
N ASP A 84 -7.52 -0.17 -8.44
CA ASP A 84 -7.47 0.55 -9.71
C ASP A 84 -8.56 0.05 -10.68
N THR A 85 -9.00 0.93 -11.57
CA THR A 85 -9.96 0.61 -12.64
C THR A 85 -9.29 0.15 -13.92
N LEU A 86 -8.01 0.46 -14.12
CA LEU A 86 -7.29 0.09 -15.35
C LEU A 86 -7.18 -1.45 -15.47
N PRO A 87 -7.50 -2.02 -16.64
CA PRO A 87 -7.37 -3.45 -16.87
C PRO A 87 -5.89 -3.87 -16.86
N ARG A 88 -5.64 -5.03 -16.25
CA ARG A 88 -4.34 -5.71 -16.21
C ARG A 88 -4.51 -7.16 -16.70
N GLY A 89 -3.39 -7.84 -16.93
CA GLY A 89 -3.39 -9.18 -17.53
C GLY A 89 -3.46 -9.13 -19.05
N MET A 90 -3.14 -10.25 -19.71
CA MET A 90 -3.07 -10.31 -21.17
C MET A 90 -4.41 -10.02 -21.84
N ASN A 91 -5.52 -10.34 -21.16
CA ASN A 91 -6.88 -10.18 -21.69
C ASN A 91 -7.67 -9.09 -20.94
N GLY A 92 -7.02 -8.29 -20.09
CA GLY A 92 -7.67 -7.24 -19.30
C GLY A 92 -8.56 -7.75 -18.16
N GLU A 93 -8.40 -9.02 -17.79
CA GLU A 93 -9.20 -9.74 -16.80
C GLU A 93 -8.86 -9.39 -15.35
N LEU A 94 -7.71 -8.74 -15.13
CA LEU A 94 -7.23 -8.41 -13.80
C LEU A 94 -7.45 -6.93 -13.47
N ARG A 95 -7.50 -6.63 -12.18
CA ARG A 95 -7.41 -5.27 -11.62
C ARG A 95 -6.26 -5.22 -10.63
N GLN A 96 -5.69 -4.04 -10.48
CA GLN A 96 -4.53 -3.84 -9.62
C GLN A 96 -4.99 -3.43 -8.22
N LEU A 97 -4.51 -4.16 -7.20
CA LEU A 97 -4.43 -3.64 -5.84
C LEU A 97 -3.29 -2.62 -5.82
N LEU A 98 -3.64 -1.34 -6.03
CA LEU A 98 -2.69 -0.25 -6.27
C LEU A 98 -1.93 0.14 -4.99
N PHE A 99 -2.61 0.08 -3.85
CA PHE A 99 -2.07 0.41 -2.54
C PHE A 99 -2.61 -0.60 -1.54
N PHE A 100 -1.78 -1.09 -0.63
CA PHE A 100 -2.22 -1.97 0.45
C PHE A 100 -1.24 -1.91 1.62
N TYR A 101 -1.62 -1.18 2.67
CA TYR A 101 -0.80 -1.04 3.87
C TYR A 101 -1.65 -1.08 5.12
N VAL A 102 -1.09 -1.73 6.15
CA VAL A 102 -1.60 -1.74 7.53
C VAL A 102 -0.47 -1.23 8.41
N GLY A 103 -0.79 -0.28 9.28
CA GLY A 103 0.15 0.33 10.22
C GLY A 103 0.86 -0.73 11.06
N ALA A 104 2.15 -0.56 11.32
CA ALA A 104 3.00 -1.57 11.95
C ALA A 104 2.39 -2.15 13.25
N GLY A 105 1.89 -1.28 14.14
CA GLY A 105 1.23 -1.67 15.39
C GLY A 105 -0.16 -2.31 15.24
N LYS A 106 -0.70 -2.39 14.02
CA LYS A 106 -2.06 -2.90 13.73
C LYS A 106 -2.07 -4.18 12.89
N ARG A 107 -0.89 -4.64 12.43
CA ARG A 107 -0.75 -5.89 11.66
C ARG A 107 -1.08 -7.12 12.52
N GLY A 108 -1.49 -8.21 11.88
CA GLY A 108 -1.80 -9.49 12.53
C GLY A 108 -3.17 -9.56 13.23
N GLN A 109 -4.05 -8.60 12.95
CA GLN A 109 -5.37 -8.47 13.61
C GLN A 109 -6.56 -8.81 12.69
N GLY A 110 -6.29 -9.28 11.47
CA GLY A 110 -7.30 -9.54 10.41
C GLY A 110 -7.07 -8.65 9.21
#